data_AF-A0A9W8XR40-F1
#
_entry.id   AF-A0A9W8XR40-F1
#
_cell.length_a   1.000
_cell.length_b   1.000
_cell.length_c   1.000
_cell.angle_alpha   90.00
_cell.angle_beta   90.00
_cell.angle_gamma   90.00
#
_symmetry.space_group_name_H-M   'P 1'
#
loop_
_entity.id
_entity.type
_entity.pdbx_description
1 polymer ?
#
loop_
_entity_poly.entity_id
_entity_poly.type
_entity_poly.pdbx_seq_one_letter_code
_entity_poly.pdbx_strand_id
1 'polypeptide(L)'
;MPKTFLKLPSEVRNDIYERVLVLENPISFAGNVGDGSVNAGMLTPGLLLASKEVSSEAASILYAQNYFNFEDCDSEELDAFLTGIGQDNASFVRHLIIDFPDIGCPDKKTVALGLESAALLRMIRERCRNLITITTTLYSTNMMALRTDALDCPNFVTKAIALADSEFRTIPSSLQKIVVKVHEHEPMNWVKKEMEDLGWTLCQTELLEDSESELEDMCYDYDVYDDEYDSDHSEL
;
A
#
# COMPACT_ATOMS: atom_id res chain seq x y z
N MET A 1 -4.13 -49.77 1.54
CA MET A 1 -2.96 -48.86 1.56
C MET A 1 -3.41 -47.50 2.06
N PRO A 2 -2.62 -46.80 2.89
CA PRO A 2 -2.97 -45.45 3.29
C PRO A 2 -2.95 -44.51 2.08
N LYS A 3 -4.02 -43.70 1.96
CA LYS A 3 -4.10 -42.61 0.99
C LYS A 3 -3.32 -41.44 1.57
N THR A 4 -2.22 -41.07 0.92
CA THR A 4 -1.39 -39.92 1.31
C THR A 4 -1.77 -38.73 0.43
N PHE A 5 -1.67 -37.51 0.95
CA PHE A 5 -2.04 -36.29 0.23
C PHE A 5 -1.36 -36.16 -1.14
N LEU A 6 -0.07 -36.51 -1.23
CA LEU A 6 0.71 -36.50 -2.47
C LEU A 6 0.27 -37.54 -3.53
N LYS A 7 -0.63 -38.47 -3.19
CA LYS A 7 -1.23 -39.39 -4.17
C LYS A 7 -2.47 -38.80 -4.86
N LEU A 8 -2.97 -37.67 -4.39
CA LEU A 8 -4.00 -36.91 -5.11
C LEU A 8 -3.37 -36.34 -6.40
N PRO A 9 -4.11 -36.22 -7.51
CA PRO A 9 -3.67 -35.47 -8.67
C PRO A 9 -3.28 -34.03 -8.30
N SER A 10 -2.34 -33.43 -9.03
CA SER A 10 -1.87 -32.06 -8.78
C SER A 10 -3.01 -31.04 -8.82
N GLU A 11 -3.99 -31.23 -9.71
CA GLU A 11 -5.15 -30.37 -9.85
C GLU A 11 -5.98 -30.36 -8.56
N VAL A 12 -6.21 -31.53 -7.97
CA VAL A 12 -6.95 -31.66 -6.71
C VAL A 12 -6.16 -31.04 -5.54
N ARG A 13 -4.83 -31.15 -5.55
CA ARG A 13 -4.00 -30.47 -4.54
C ARG A 13 -4.08 -28.95 -4.68
N ASN A 14 -4.01 -28.43 -5.91
CA ASN A 14 -4.16 -27.01 -6.20
C ASN A 14 -5.51 -26.46 -5.73
N ASP A 15 -6.60 -27.16 -6.01
CA ASP A 15 -7.93 -26.78 -5.52
C ASP A 15 -7.98 -26.69 -3.98
N ILE A 16 -7.26 -27.58 -3.28
CA ILE A 16 -7.16 -27.56 -1.82
C ILE A 16 -6.31 -26.37 -1.36
N TYR A 17 -5.17 -26.15 -2.01
CA TYR A 17 -4.29 -25.02 -1.70
C TYR A 17 -5.01 -23.68 -1.88
N GLU A 18 -5.71 -23.48 -2.99
CA GLU A 18 -6.46 -22.25 -3.27
C GLU A 18 -7.49 -21.96 -2.18
N ARG A 19 -8.26 -22.97 -1.77
CA ARG A 19 -9.30 -22.82 -0.73
C ARG A 19 -8.76 -22.53 0.67
N VAL A 20 -7.50 -22.86 0.94
CA VAL A 20 -6.91 -22.76 2.28
C VAL A 20 -5.94 -21.58 2.39
N LEU A 21 -5.31 -21.17 1.28
CA LEU A 21 -4.23 -20.19 1.27
C LEU A 21 -4.57 -18.90 0.56
N VAL A 22 -5.66 -18.85 -0.22
CA VAL A 22 -6.06 -17.63 -0.94
C VAL A 22 -7.20 -16.97 -0.18
N LEU A 23 -6.95 -15.75 0.27
CA LEU A 23 -7.92 -14.94 0.96
C LEU A 23 -8.70 -14.08 -0.04
N GLU A 24 -9.96 -13.80 0.30
CA GLU A 24 -10.80 -12.88 -0.48
C GLU A 24 -10.32 -11.43 -0.35
N ASN A 25 -9.84 -11.07 0.84
CA ASN A 25 -9.32 -9.74 1.14
C ASN A 25 -7.78 -9.71 1.07
N PRO A 26 -7.18 -8.56 0.71
CA PRO A 26 -5.74 -8.39 0.77
C PRO A 26 -5.15 -8.75 2.13
N ILE A 27 -3.97 -9.36 2.12
CA ILE A 27 -3.17 -9.62 3.32
C ILE A 27 -2.49 -8.31 3.70
N SER A 28 -3.02 -7.64 4.72
CA SER A 28 -2.44 -6.40 5.24
C SER A 28 -1.32 -6.66 6.24
N PHE A 29 -0.26 -5.87 6.13
CA PHE A 29 0.86 -5.84 7.09
C PHE A 29 0.81 -4.62 8.00
N ALA A 30 0.06 -3.57 7.62
CA ALA A 30 -0.21 -2.43 8.47
C ALA A 30 -1.15 -2.84 9.62
N GLY A 31 -0.71 -2.57 10.85
CA GLY A 31 -1.49 -2.86 12.04
C GLY A 31 -0.77 -2.49 13.33
N ASN A 32 -1.11 -1.32 13.88
CA ASN A 32 -1.20 -1.20 15.33
C ASN A 32 -2.25 -2.21 15.84
N VAL A 33 -1.97 -2.83 16.98
CA VAL A 33 -2.69 -3.96 17.62
C VAL A 33 -4.19 -3.72 17.93
N GLY A 34 -4.80 -2.62 17.48
CA GLY A 34 -6.15 -2.19 17.86
C GLY A 34 -7.25 -2.34 16.81
N ASP A 35 -6.91 -2.32 15.51
CA ASP A 35 -7.89 -2.53 14.43
C ASP A 35 -7.76 -3.97 13.94
N GLY A 36 -8.87 -4.67 13.72
CA GLY A 36 -8.92 -6.13 13.48
C GLY A 36 -8.19 -6.64 12.23
N SER A 37 -7.33 -5.83 11.63
CA SER A 37 -6.51 -6.07 10.44
C SER A 37 -5.24 -6.87 10.76
N VAL A 38 -5.42 -8.11 11.22
CA VAL A 38 -4.41 -9.14 10.97
C VAL A 38 -5.12 -10.37 10.40
N ASN A 39 -5.55 -10.25 9.13
CA ASN A 39 -6.04 -11.39 8.34
C ASN A 39 -4.99 -12.51 8.21
N ALA A 40 -3.72 -12.26 8.57
CA ALA A 40 -2.68 -13.29 8.66
C ALA A 40 -3.00 -14.40 9.68
N GLY A 41 -3.91 -14.15 10.65
CA GLY A 41 -4.41 -15.19 11.57
C GLY A 41 -5.24 -16.30 10.89
N MET A 42 -5.70 -16.09 9.65
CA MET A 42 -6.45 -17.09 8.88
C MET A 42 -5.54 -18.02 8.06
N LEU A 43 -4.30 -17.61 7.78
CA LEU A 43 -3.37 -18.45 7.02
C LEU A 43 -2.79 -19.52 7.94
N THR A 44 -3.11 -20.79 7.67
CA THR A 44 -2.54 -21.90 8.43
C THR A 44 -1.15 -22.26 7.89
N PRO A 45 -0.03 -21.90 8.57
CA PRO A 45 1.30 -22.22 8.07
C PRO A 45 1.58 -23.74 8.04
N GLY A 46 0.74 -24.54 8.71
CA GLY A 46 0.91 -25.99 8.80
C GLY A 46 1.05 -26.68 7.44
N LEU A 47 0.42 -26.16 6.39
CA LEU A 47 0.54 -26.73 5.05
C LEU A 47 1.93 -26.47 4.43
N LEU A 48 2.46 -25.25 4.62
CA LEU A 48 3.79 -24.87 4.18
C LEU A 48 4.90 -25.65 4.91
N LEU A 49 4.58 -26.22 6.08
CA LEU A 49 5.52 -26.96 6.93
C LEU A 49 5.37 -28.50 6.81
N ALA A 50 4.40 -29.00 6.04
CA ALA A 50 4.09 -30.43 6.01
C ALA A 50 5.17 -31.27 5.30
N SER A 51 5.64 -30.83 4.12
CA SER A 51 6.72 -31.46 3.37
C SER A 51 7.32 -30.47 2.37
N LYS A 52 8.52 -30.76 1.83
CA LYS A 52 9.15 -29.88 0.83
C LYS A 52 8.33 -29.73 -0.45
N GLU A 53 7.72 -30.82 -0.92
CA GLU A 53 6.90 -30.81 -2.14
C GLU A 53 5.63 -30.00 -1.93
N VAL A 54 4.92 -30.25 -0.81
CA VAL A 54 3.72 -29.48 -0.45
C VAL A 54 4.07 -28.01 -0.25
N SER A 55 5.16 -27.72 0.45
CA SER A 55 5.65 -26.35 0.70
C SER A 55 5.89 -25.60 -0.61
N SER A 56 6.58 -26.22 -1.56
CA SER A 56 6.88 -25.60 -2.86
C SER A 56 5.63 -25.35 -3.69
N GLU A 57 4.69 -26.31 -3.74
CA GLU A 57 3.43 -26.14 -4.48
C GLU A 57 2.54 -25.06 -3.84
N ALA A 58 2.35 -25.17 -2.52
CA ALA A 58 1.52 -24.27 -1.73
C ALA A 58 2.04 -22.82 -1.75
N ALA A 59 3.35 -22.63 -1.61
CA ALA A 59 3.97 -21.30 -1.66
C ALA A 59 3.70 -20.60 -3.01
N SER A 60 3.79 -21.34 -4.12
CA SER A 60 3.52 -20.77 -5.44
C SER A 60 2.09 -20.24 -5.57
N ILE A 61 1.11 -20.88 -4.95
CA ILE A 61 -0.29 -20.46 -4.96
C ILE A 61 -0.51 -19.29 -3.99
N LEU A 62 0.01 -19.41 -2.77
CA LEU A 62 -0.08 -18.38 -1.74
C LEU A 62 0.43 -17.02 -2.27
N TYR A 63 1.64 -16.98 -2.81
CA TYR A 63 2.24 -15.71 -3.24
C TYR A 63 1.73 -15.23 -4.61
N ALA A 64 1.29 -16.13 -5.49
CA ALA A 64 0.79 -15.72 -6.81
C ALA A 64 -0.65 -15.23 -6.82
N GLN A 65 -1.51 -15.74 -5.93
CA GLN A 65 -2.94 -15.46 -6.00
C GLN A 65 -3.44 -14.45 -4.97
N ASN A 66 -2.69 -14.21 -3.89
CA ASN A 66 -3.07 -13.20 -2.91
C ASN A 66 -2.60 -11.79 -3.33
N TYR A 67 -3.34 -10.80 -2.83
CA TYR A 67 -2.92 -9.40 -2.82
C TYR A 67 -2.22 -9.12 -1.50
N PHE A 68 -1.03 -8.54 -1.55
CA PHE A 68 -0.29 -8.13 -0.36
C PHE A 68 -0.36 -6.62 -0.20
N ASN A 69 -0.90 -6.16 0.93
CA ASN A 69 -1.11 -4.75 1.22
C ASN A 69 -0.05 -4.20 2.17
N PHE A 70 0.77 -3.30 1.63
CA PHE A 70 1.82 -2.51 2.28
C PHE A 70 1.49 -1.02 2.24
N GLU A 71 0.22 -0.67 2.13
CA GLU A 71 -0.29 0.67 2.46
C GLU A 71 0.04 0.99 3.91
N ASP A 72 0.50 2.21 4.19
CA ASP A 72 1.04 2.66 5.48
C ASP A 72 2.25 1.87 6.01
N CYS A 73 2.89 1.04 5.18
CA CYS A 73 4.12 0.35 5.52
C CYS A 73 5.36 1.08 5.00
N ASP A 74 6.46 0.97 5.75
CA ASP A 74 7.76 1.46 5.29
C ASP A 74 8.52 0.42 4.44
N SER A 75 9.66 0.85 3.89
CA SER A 75 10.54 0.01 3.09
C SER A 75 11.22 -1.07 3.93
N GLU A 76 11.39 -0.90 5.24
CA GLU A 76 11.95 -1.93 6.11
C GLU A 76 10.98 -3.10 6.28
N GLU A 77 9.69 -2.82 6.43
CA GLU A 77 8.63 -3.84 6.51
C GLU A 77 8.51 -4.64 5.21
N LEU A 78 8.55 -3.97 4.06
CA LEU A 78 8.55 -4.65 2.77
C LEU A 78 9.84 -5.49 2.58
N ASP A 79 11.01 -4.98 2.95
CA ASP A 79 12.27 -5.73 2.87
C ASP A 79 12.24 -6.95 3.78
N ALA A 80 11.74 -6.79 5.01
CA ALA A 80 11.61 -7.88 5.97
C ALA A 80 10.69 -8.99 5.43
N PHE A 81 9.57 -8.64 4.82
CA PHE A 81 8.69 -9.59 4.15
C PHE A 81 9.40 -10.30 2.99
N LEU A 82 9.96 -9.55 2.03
CA LEU A 82 10.58 -10.12 0.84
C LEU A 82 11.81 -10.98 1.17
N THR A 83 12.57 -10.58 2.20
CA THR A 83 13.69 -11.36 2.72
C THR A 83 13.20 -12.61 3.45
N GLY A 84 12.13 -12.50 4.25
CA GLY A 84 11.54 -13.59 5.00
C GLY A 84 10.99 -14.72 4.12
N ILE A 85 10.35 -14.38 3.00
CA ILE A 85 9.84 -15.38 2.05
C ILE A 85 10.93 -15.92 1.12
N GLY A 86 12.01 -15.16 0.93
CA GLY A 86 13.13 -15.51 0.06
C GLY A 86 12.87 -15.24 -1.42
N GLN A 87 13.96 -15.19 -2.20
CA GLN A 87 13.94 -14.73 -3.60
C GLN A 87 13.03 -15.55 -4.52
N ASP A 88 12.98 -16.87 -4.35
CA ASP A 88 12.16 -17.74 -5.20
C ASP A 88 10.66 -17.46 -4.96
N ASN A 89 10.25 -17.31 -3.71
CA ASN A 89 8.87 -17.01 -3.36
C ASN A 89 8.48 -15.56 -3.70
N ALA A 90 9.40 -14.61 -3.49
CA ALA A 90 9.21 -13.22 -3.93
C ALA A 90 8.96 -13.13 -5.44
N SER A 91 9.57 -14.02 -6.23
CA SER A 91 9.32 -14.10 -7.67
C SER A 91 7.89 -14.53 -8.00
N PHE A 92 7.17 -15.20 -7.11
CA PHE A 92 5.76 -15.56 -7.32
C PHE A 92 4.80 -14.42 -7.02
N VAL A 93 5.22 -13.35 -6.34
CA VAL A 93 4.34 -12.21 -6.01
C VAL A 93 3.83 -11.54 -7.28
N ARG A 94 2.50 -11.49 -7.43
CA ARG A 94 1.83 -10.91 -8.62
C ARG A 94 1.07 -9.62 -8.35
N HIS A 95 0.63 -9.41 -7.11
CA HIS A 95 -0.27 -8.31 -6.77
C HIS A 95 0.21 -7.62 -5.50
N LEU A 96 0.59 -6.35 -5.63
CA LEU A 96 0.99 -5.49 -4.51
C LEU A 96 0.05 -4.28 -4.41
N ILE A 97 -0.21 -3.87 -3.17
CA ILE A 97 -0.86 -2.62 -2.83
C ILE A 97 0.14 -1.83 -1.97
N ILE A 98 0.41 -0.58 -2.33
CA ILE A 98 1.38 0.31 -1.67
C ILE A 98 0.84 1.74 -1.63
N ASP A 99 1.47 2.64 -0.89
CA ASP A 99 1.14 4.06 -0.96
C ASP A 99 1.56 4.69 -2.30
N PHE A 100 0.93 5.81 -2.66
CA PHE A 100 1.40 6.64 -3.77
C PHE A 100 2.80 7.15 -3.46
N PRO A 101 3.75 7.03 -4.42
CA PRO A 101 5.12 7.47 -4.19
C PRO A 101 5.16 8.92 -3.73
N ASP A 102 5.91 9.17 -2.66
CA ASP A 102 6.21 10.53 -2.23
C ASP A 102 7.07 11.20 -3.31
N ILE A 103 6.55 12.30 -3.85
CA ILE A 103 7.19 13.07 -4.92
C ILE A 103 7.17 14.52 -4.49
N GLY A 104 8.36 15.12 -4.48
CA GLY A 104 8.56 16.51 -4.08
C GLY A 104 9.33 17.34 -5.10
N CYS A 105 9.45 18.65 -4.83
CA CYS A 105 10.26 19.59 -5.63
C CYS A 105 11.39 20.26 -4.81
N PRO A 106 12.47 19.55 -4.46
CA PRO A 106 13.47 20.03 -3.51
C PRO A 106 14.20 21.32 -3.94
N ASP A 107 14.32 21.58 -5.24
CA ASP A 107 14.99 22.76 -5.79
C ASP A 107 14.03 23.72 -6.52
N LYS A 108 12.71 23.53 -6.36
CA LYS A 108 11.63 24.27 -7.03
C LYS A 108 11.66 24.21 -8.57
N LYS A 109 12.47 23.31 -9.15
CA LYS A 109 12.65 23.18 -10.61
C LYS A 109 12.44 21.77 -11.11
N THR A 110 12.91 20.79 -10.34
CA THR A 110 12.94 19.37 -10.66
C THR A 110 12.06 18.59 -9.69
N VAL A 111 11.30 17.65 -10.24
CA VAL A 111 10.54 16.68 -9.45
C VAL A 111 11.44 15.51 -9.12
N ALA A 112 11.35 15.00 -7.89
CA ALA A 112 12.13 13.84 -7.45
C ALA A 112 11.31 12.97 -6.50
N LEU A 113 11.58 11.67 -6.52
CA LEU A 113 11.05 10.74 -5.53
C LEU A 113 11.66 11.02 -4.16
N GLY A 114 10.85 10.88 -3.11
CA GLY A 114 11.32 10.71 -1.75
C GLY A 114 12.22 9.48 -1.63
N LEU A 115 13.19 9.54 -0.71
CA LEU A 115 14.16 8.46 -0.50
C LEU A 115 13.49 7.11 -0.21
N GLU A 116 12.41 7.17 0.57
CA GLU A 116 11.64 6.00 1.00
C GLU A 116 10.93 5.32 -0.18
N SER A 117 10.17 6.09 -0.96
CA SER A 117 9.49 5.57 -2.14
C SER A 117 10.47 5.06 -3.19
N ALA A 118 11.63 5.71 -3.36
CA ALA A 118 12.69 5.22 -4.25
C ALA A 118 13.27 3.87 -3.79
N ALA A 119 13.49 3.70 -2.48
CA ALA A 119 13.96 2.44 -1.92
C ALA A 119 12.92 1.32 -2.11
N LEU A 120 11.66 1.61 -1.80
CA LEU A 120 10.52 0.70 -1.96
C LEU A 120 10.38 0.21 -3.41
N LEU A 121 10.30 1.13 -4.37
CA LEU A 121 10.15 0.79 -5.79
C LEU A 121 11.35 0.00 -6.33
N ARG A 122 12.57 0.30 -5.86
CA ARG A 122 13.77 -0.47 -6.21
C ARG A 122 13.65 -1.93 -5.75
N MET A 123 13.19 -2.17 -4.53
CA MET A 123 13.04 -3.54 -4.02
C MET A 123 12.00 -4.34 -4.78
N ILE A 124 10.84 -3.71 -5.09
CA ILE A 124 9.80 -4.33 -5.92
C ILE A 124 10.40 -4.72 -7.28
N ARG A 125 11.14 -3.81 -7.93
CA ARG A 125 11.76 -4.05 -9.23
C ARG A 125 12.74 -5.22 -9.20
N GLU A 126 13.56 -5.31 -8.15
CA GLU A 126 14.63 -6.32 -8.06
C GLU A 126 14.10 -7.71 -7.68
N ARG A 127 13.08 -7.78 -6.83
CA ARG A 127 12.63 -9.03 -6.19
C ARG A 127 11.34 -9.60 -6.77
N CYS A 128 10.38 -8.76 -7.16
CA CYS A 128 9.04 -9.17 -7.63
C CYS A 128 8.98 -9.32 -9.15
N ARG A 129 9.68 -10.33 -9.69
CA ARG A 129 9.89 -10.48 -11.15
C ARG A 129 8.64 -10.77 -11.97
N ASN A 130 7.61 -11.35 -11.37
CA ASN A 130 6.35 -11.69 -12.04
C ASN A 130 5.19 -10.80 -11.58
N LEU A 131 5.48 -9.60 -11.09
CA LEU A 131 4.44 -8.66 -10.68
C LEU A 131 3.52 -8.32 -11.86
N ILE A 132 2.22 -8.52 -11.72
CA ILE A 132 1.21 -8.26 -12.75
C ILE A 132 0.47 -6.96 -12.46
N THR A 133 0.21 -6.67 -11.19
CA THR A 133 -0.57 -5.51 -10.77
C THR A 133 0.13 -4.80 -9.63
N ILE A 134 0.26 -3.48 -9.77
CA ILE A 134 0.53 -2.58 -8.66
C ILE A 134 -0.71 -1.73 -8.44
N THR A 135 -1.20 -1.74 -7.21
CA THR A 135 -2.24 -0.83 -6.74
C THR A 135 -1.58 0.19 -5.84
N THR A 136 -1.91 1.45 -6.02
CA THR A 136 -1.33 2.53 -5.25
C THR A 136 -2.40 3.44 -4.69
N THR A 137 -2.33 3.81 -3.43
CA THR A 137 -3.33 4.68 -2.79
C THR A 137 -2.87 6.13 -2.78
N LEU A 138 -3.69 7.00 -3.37
CA LEU A 138 -3.50 8.44 -3.36
C LEU A 138 -4.41 9.07 -2.29
N TYR A 139 -3.83 9.43 -1.14
CA TYR A 139 -4.55 10.09 -0.05
C TYR A 139 -4.70 11.59 -0.29
N SER A 140 -5.64 12.21 0.44
CA SER A 140 -5.81 13.67 0.48
C SER A 140 -4.53 14.39 0.88
N THR A 141 -3.75 13.84 1.81
CA THR A 141 -2.45 14.37 2.23
C THR A 141 -1.45 14.40 1.08
N ASN A 142 -1.36 13.33 0.28
CA ASN A 142 -0.56 13.33 -0.95
C ASN A 142 -1.05 14.42 -1.91
N MET A 143 -2.36 14.55 -2.12
CA MET A 143 -2.93 15.59 -2.98
C MET A 143 -2.64 17.01 -2.47
N MET A 144 -2.65 17.23 -1.16
CA MET A 144 -2.30 18.53 -0.57
C MET A 144 -0.81 18.83 -0.68
N ALA A 145 0.05 17.83 -0.51
CA ALA A 145 1.48 17.96 -0.77
C ALA A 145 1.74 18.32 -2.24
N LEU A 146 1.10 17.60 -3.18
CA LEU A 146 1.17 17.89 -4.61
C LEU A 146 0.71 19.32 -4.94
N ARG A 147 -0.35 19.80 -4.27
CA ARG A 147 -0.83 21.19 -4.44
C ARG A 147 0.14 22.22 -3.88
N THR A 148 0.73 21.95 -2.73
CA THR A 148 1.68 22.86 -2.08
C THR A 148 2.92 23.03 -2.96
N ASP A 149 3.48 21.92 -3.45
CA ASP A 149 4.63 21.95 -4.35
C ASP A 149 4.31 22.56 -5.72
N ALA A 150 3.05 22.46 -6.17
CA ALA A 150 2.60 23.15 -7.38
C ALA A 150 2.60 24.69 -7.25
N LEU A 151 2.55 25.25 -6.03
CA LEU A 151 2.72 26.69 -5.83
C LEU A 151 4.15 27.15 -6.14
N ASP A 152 5.12 26.29 -5.85
CA ASP A 152 6.55 26.56 -6.02
C ASP A 152 7.10 26.08 -7.37
N CYS A 153 6.44 25.10 -8.01
CA CYS A 153 6.86 24.52 -9.28
C CYS A 153 5.73 24.46 -10.31
N PRO A 154 5.80 25.26 -11.40
CA PRO A 154 4.83 25.18 -12.49
C PRO A 154 4.76 23.77 -13.09
N ASN A 155 3.53 23.28 -13.30
CA ASN A 155 3.21 21.94 -13.82
C ASN A 155 3.76 20.79 -12.94
N PHE A 156 3.95 21.03 -11.64
CA PHE A 156 4.44 20.01 -10.71
C PHE A 156 3.65 18.71 -10.78
N VAL A 157 2.32 18.79 -10.71
CA VAL A 157 1.43 17.61 -10.70
C VAL A 157 1.63 16.76 -11.96
N THR A 158 1.62 17.37 -13.15
CA THR A 158 1.92 16.68 -14.43
C THR A 158 3.28 16.00 -14.41
N LYS A 159 4.32 16.71 -13.93
CA LYS A 159 5.67 16.14 -13.81
C LYS A 159 5.73 15.01 -12.79
N ALA A 160 5.00 15.11 -11.68
CA ALA A 160 4.95 14.10 -10.64
C ALA A 160 4.26 12.82 -11.12
N ILE A 161 3.12 12.94 -11.82
CA ILE A 161 2.44 11.81 -12.44
C ILE A 161 3.34 11.14 -13.48
N ALA A 162 4.00 11.94 -14.34
CA ALA A 162 4.94 11.41 -15.33
C ALA A 162 6.15 10.71 -14.68
N LEU A 163 6.66 11.23 -13.56
CA LEU A 163 7.74 10.60 -12.81
C LEU A 163 7.28 9.27 -12.21
N ALA A 164 6.13 9.25 -11.52
CA ALA A 164 5.54 8.03 -10.98
C ALA A 164 5.32 6.96 -12.07
N ASP A 165 4.78 7.34 -13.24
CA ASP A 165 4.64 6.41 -14.36
C ASP A 165 5.99 5.89 -14.82
N SER A 166 6.98 6.77 -15.04
CA SER A 166 8.29 6.32 -15.47
C SER A 166 8.90 5.28 -14.51
N GLU A 167 8.72 5.48 -13.21
CA GLU A 167 9.23 4.60 -12.16
C GLU A 167 8.47 3.27 -12.10
N PHE A 168 7.13 3.31 -12.16
CA PHE A 168 6.32 2.08 -12.27
C PHE A 168 6.64 1.30 -13.54
N ARG A 169 6.91 1.97 -14.66
CA ARG A 169 7.30 1.31 -15.91
C ARG A 169 8.72 0.75 -15.89
N THR A 170 9.54 1.07 -14.88
CA THR A 170 10.84 0.41 -14.66
C THR A 170 10.73 -0.95 -13.95
N ILE A 171 9.57 -1.24 -13.34
CA ILE A 171 9.26 -2.54 -12.75
C ILE A 171 9.26 -3.61 -13.88
N PRO A 172 9.57 -4.89 -13.58
CA PRO A 172 9.65 -5.97 -14.56
C PRO A 172 8.55 -5.96 -15.63
N SER A 173 8.90 -6.42 -16.83
CA SER A 173 8.03 -6.42 -18.02
C SER A 173 6.74 -7.24 -17.89
N SER A 174 6.56 -7.93 -16.77
CA SER A 174 5.34 -8.64 -16.39
C SER A 174 4.22 -7.70 -15.90
N LEU A 175 4.55 -6.46 -15.50
CA LEU A 175 3.56 -5.50 -14.99
C LEU A 175 2.59 -5.09 -16.11
N GLN A 176 1.31 -5.41 -15.90
CA GLN A 176 0.25 -5.17 -16.88
C GLN A 176 -0.70 -4.05 -16.45
N LYS A 177 -0.90 -3.88 -15.14
CA LYS A 177 -1.91 -2.97 -14.61
C LYS A 177 -1.35 -2.10 -13.47
N ILE A 178 -1.57 -0.80 -13.61
CA ILE A 178 -1.38 0.19 -12.54
C ILE A 178 -2.77 0.67 -12.13
N VAL A 179 -3.12 0.48 -10.87
CA VAL A 179 -4.40 0.89 -10.29
C VAL A 179 -4.14 1.99 -9.27
N VAL A 180 -4.85 3.11 -9.37
CA VAL A 180 -4.81 4.17 -8.36
C VAL A 180 -6.11 4.14 -7.58
N LYS A 181 -6.02 3.81 -6.29
CA LYS A 181 -7.11 4.01 -5.34
C LYS A 181 -7.08 5.46 -4.88
N VAL A 182 -8.18 6.17 -5.03
CA VAL A 182 -8.33 7.53 -4.52
C VAL A 182 -9.10 7.47 -3.20
N HIS A 183 -8.52 8.03 -2.15
CA HIS A 183 -9.18 8.12 -0.84
C HIS A 183 -9.73 9.53 -0.56
N GLU A 184 -10.91 9.60 0.08
CA GLU A 184 -11.63 10.79 0.59
C GLU A 184 -12.07 11.86 -0.41
N HIS A 185 -11.16 12.32 -1.29
CA HIS A 185 -11.42 13.43 -2.20
C HIS A 185 -11.07 13.07 -3.63
N GLU A 186 -12.05 13.25 -4.50
CA GLU A 186 -11.87 13.00 -5.92
C GLU A 186 -10.79 13.96 -6.50
N PRO A 187 -9.71 13.45 -7.15
CA PRO A 187 -8.76 14.32 -7.81
C PRO A 187 -9.47 15.11 -8.90
N MET A 188 -8.95 16.30 -9.17
CA MET A 188 -9.50 17.16 -10.21
C MET A 188 -9.62 16.39 -11.53
N ASN A 189 -10.70 16.61 -12.29
CA ASN A 189 -10.98 15.88 -13.53
C ASN A 189 -9.81 15.84 -14.52
N TRP A 190 -8.98 16.90 -14.57
CA TRP A 190 -7.82 16.94 -15.43
C TRP A 190 -6.69 16.01 -14.96
N VAL A 191 -6.49 15.85 -13.64
CA VAL A 191 -5.52 14.90 -13.05
C VAL A 191 -5.95 13.46 -13.33
N LYS A 192 -7.25 13.17 -13.19
CA LYS A 192 -7.81 11.86 -13.54
C LYS A 192 -7.53 11.51 -14.99
N LYS A 193 -7.88 12.44 -15.88
CA LYS A 193 -7.67 12.28 -17.32
C LYS A 193 -6.20 12.03 -17.63
N GLU A 194 -5.29 12.76 -16.99
CA GLU A 194 -3.85 12.57 -17.19
C GLU A 194 -3.37 11.17 -16.78
N MET A 195 -3.86 10.64 -15.67
CA MET A 195 -3.58 9.25 -15.25
C MET A 195 -4.21 8.21 -16.19
N GLU A 196 -5.45 8.42 -16.65
CA GLU A 196 -6.13 7.53 -17.59
C GLU A 196 -5.45 7.53 -18.97
N ASP A 197 -4.97 8.68 -19.44
CA ASP A 197 -4.22 8.83 -20.70
C ASP A 197 -2.88 8.05 -20.65
N LEU A 198 -2.34 7.80 -19.45
CA LEU A 198 -1.17 6.91 -19.21
C LEU A 198 -1.55 5.43 -19.08
N GLY A 199 -2.84 5.10 -19.22
CA GLY A 199 -3.38 3.73 -19.14
C GLY A 199 -3.56 3.23 -17.70
N TRP A 200 -3.59 4.12 -16.71
CA TRP A 200 -3.87 3.74 -15.32
C TRP A 200 -5.37 3.56 -15.11
N THR A 201 -5.74 2.66 -14.18
CA THR A 201 -7.13 2.49 -13.75
C THR A 201 -7.36 3.25 -12.45
N LEU A 202 -8.29 4.18 -12.40
CA LEU A 202 -8.70 4.79 -11.13
C LEU A 202 -9.85 4.01 -10.50
N CYS A 203 -9.72 3.71 -9.21
CA CYS A 203 -10.76 3.13 -8.37
C CYS A 203 -11.07 4.10 -7.24
N GLN A 204 -12.35 4.41 -7.04
CA GLN A 204 -12.79 5.19 -5.90
C GLN A 204 -13.06 4.21 -4.75
N THR A 205 -12.41 4.42 -3.62
CA THR A 205 -12.76 3.70 -2.39
C THR A 205 -13.87 4.52 -1.73
N GLU A 206 -15.12 4.07 -1.84
CA GLU A 206 -16.19 4.55 -0.98
C GLU A 206 -15.83 4.08 0.44
N LEU A 207 -15.59 5.04 1.34
CA LEU A 207 -15.56 4.74 2.77
C LEU A 207 -16.91 4.12 3.10
N LEU A 208 -16.92 2.85 3.50
CA LEU A 208 -18.04 2.36 4.28
C LEU A 208 -18.02 3.20 5.56
N GLU A 209 -19.02 4.06 5.72
CA GLU A 209 -19.34 4.76 6.96
C GLU A 209 -19.75 3.74 8.03
N ASP A 210 -18.84 2.85 8.41
CA ASP A 210 -19.08 1.89 9.46
C ASP A 210 -18.47 2.43 10.76
N SER A 211 -19.39 2.91 11.60
CA SER A 211 -19.27 3.33 13.01
C SER A 211 -18.89 4.79 13.28
N GLU A 212 -19.93 5.64 13.24
CA GLU A 212 -20.18 6.53 14.38
C GLU A 212 -20.27 5.67 15.66
N SER A 213 -19.14 5.22 16.22
CA SER A 213 -19.10 4.70 17.58
C SER A 213 -19.00 5.89 18.52
N GLU A 214 -20.15 6.34 18.99
CA GLU A 214 -20.37 6.89 20.34
C GLU A 214 -19.17 7.64 20.96
N LEU A 215 -18.84 8.82 20.42
CA LEU A 215 -18.21 9.88 21.22
C LEU A 215 -19.30 10.79 21.79
N GLU A 216 -20.24 10.20 22.53
CA GLU A 216 -21.00 10.95 23.52
C GLU A 216 -20.11 11.10 24.78
N ASP A 217 -20.02 12.34 25.25
CA ASP A 217 -19.44 12.77 26.53
C ASP A 217 -17.90 12.74 26.72
N MET A 218 -17.21 13.70 26.09
CA MET A 218 -16.17 14.45 26.81
C MET A 218 -16.41 15.96 26.67
N CYS A 219 -17.20 16.49 27.60
CA CYS A 219 -17.34 17.92 27.84
C CYS A 219 -15.97 18.51 28.20
N TYR A 220 -15.38 19.27 27.28
CA TYR A 220 -14.25 20.13 27.59
C TYR A 220 -14.73 21.28 28.48
N ASP A 221 -14.40 21.20 29.76
CA ASP A 221 -14.54 22.30 30.70
C ASP A 221 -13.42 23.31 30.39
N TYR A 222 -13.71 24.26 29.49
CA TYR A 222 -12.89 25.45 29.34
C TYR A 222 -13.19 26.37 30.51
N ASP A 223 -12.49 26.18 31.62
CA ASP A 223 -12.38 27.21 32.65
C ASP A 223 -11.66 28.41 32.06
N VAL A 224 -12.49 29.37 31.66
CA VAL A 224 -12.17 30.78 31.44
C VAL A 224 -11.52 31.32 32.71
N TYR A 225 -10.23 31.61 32.67
CA TYR A 225 -9.65 32.58 33.59
C TYR A 225 -9.33 33.86 32.83
N ASP A 226 -10.14 34.85 33.19
CA ASP A 226 -10.13 36.25 32.82
C ASP A 226 -8.73 36.88 32.81
N ASP A 227 -8.54 37.71 31.80
CA ASP A 227 -7.58 38.81 31.77
C ASP A 227 -7.80 39.75 32.96
N GLU A 228 -6.77 39.99 33.77
CA GLU A 228 -6.60 41.30 34.41
C GLU A 228 -5.22 41.86 34.07
N TYR A 229 -5.24 42.76 33.09
CA TYR A 229 -4.24 43.79 32.87
C TYR A 229 -4.17 44.69 34.10
N ASP A 230 -2.97 44.85 34.68
CA ASP A 230 -2.62 46.08 35.39
C ASP A 230 -1.33 46.65 34.78
N SER A 231 -1.51 47.72 34.02
CA SER A 231 -0.46 48.64 33.60
C SER A 231 -0.36 49.77 34.62
N ASP A 232 0.82 50.42 34.62
CA ASP A 232 1.18 51.68 35.29
C ASP A 232 1.66 51.54 36.75
N HIS A 233 2.77 52.16 37.20
CA HIS A 233 3.52 53.31 36.69
C HIS A 233 4.88 53.44 37.44
N SER A 234 5.92 53.83 36.70
CA SER A 234 6.98 54.82 37.01
C SER A 234 7.93 54.72 38.24
N GLU A 235 9.22 54.94 37.90
CA GLU A 235 10.23 55.78 38.58
C GLU A 235 10.90 55.28 39.88
N LEU A 236 12.15 54.77 39.79
CA LEU A 236 13.43 55.52 39.90
C LEU A 236 14.64 54.55 39.84
#